data_AF-A0A660WNF8-F1
#
_entry.id   AF-A0A660WNF8-F1
#
_cell.length_a   1.000
_cell.length_b   1.000
_cell.length_c   1.000
_cell.angle_alpha   90.00
_cell.angle_beta   90.00
_cell.angle_gamma   90.00
#
_symmetry.space_group_name_H-M   'P 1'
#
loop_
_entity.id
_entity.type
_entity.pdbx_description
1 polymer ?
#
loop_
_entity_poly.entity_id
_entity_poly.type
_entity_poly.pdbx_seq_one_letter_code
_entity_poly.pdbx_strand_id
1 'polypeptide(L)'
;MNTMGQTFGPEVIDSSILVTFPYEYPHRKITMEHTTPEFTCLCPFSGLPDFAKITIRYIPDKVCIELKSLKYYLLSYRQVKIFHEHVVNKILEDLVKVLAPIELEVIGEFNVRGGIYTKACAKYRKGE
;
A
#
# COMPACT_ATOMS: atom_id res chain seq x y z
N MET A 1 29.44 -12.22 14.83
CA MET A 1 28.32 -12.51 13.90
C MET A 1 27.59 -11.20 13.65
N ASN A 2 27.50 -10.74 12.40
CA ASN A 2 26.69 -9.57 12.06
C ASN A 2 25.23 -10.05 11.98
N THR A 3 24.39 -9.63 12.91
CA THR A 3 22.99 -10.07 13.03
C THR A 3 22.02 -9.25 12.18
N MET A 4 22.52 -8.23 11.48
CA MET A 4 21.70 -7.40 10.60
C MET A 4 21.48 -8.10 9.26
N GLY A 5 20.22 -8.44 8.99
CA GLY A 5 19.78 -8.88 7.66
C GLY A 5 19.90 -7.78 6.61
N GLN A 6 19.80 -8.15 5.35
CA GLN A 6 19.83 -7.19 4.24
C GLN A 6 18.61 -6.25 4.32
N THR A 7 18.82 -4.99 3.96
CA THR A 7 17.75 -3.98 3.89
C THR A 7 17.82 -3.24 2.57
N PHE A 8 16.69 -2.73 2.08
CA PHE A 8 16.56 -2.10 0.77
C PHE A 8 15.90 -0.72 0.87
N GLY A 9 16.07 0.10 -0.18
CA GLY A 9 15.29 1.32 -0.35
C GLY A 9 13.97 1.07 -1.08
N PRO A 10 13.07 2.07 -1.17
CA PRO A 10 11.77 1.93 -1.81
C PRO A 10 11.80 1.54 -3.29
N GLU A 11 12.93 1.76 -3.97
CA GLU A 11 13.14 1.47 -5.39
C GLU A 11 13.04 -0.02 -5.75
N VAL A 12 13.16 -0.93 -4.79
CA VAL A 12 13.04 -2.38 -5.03
C VAL A 12 11.59 -2.87 -5.08
N ILE A 13 10.63 -2.03 -4.68
CA ILE A 13 9.21 -2.38 -4.71
C ILE A 13 8.75 -2.42 -6.16
N ASP A 14 8.47 -3.62 -6.64
CA ASP A 14 8.01 -3.89 -8.00
C ASP A 14 6.48 -3.95 -8.05
N SER A 15 5.85 -2.96 -8.68
CA SER A 15 4.40 -2.97 -8.90
C SER A 15 3.95 -3.85 -10.06
N SER A 16 4.86 -4.39 -10.87
CA SER A 16 4.51 -5.28 -11.98
C SER A 16 3.97 -6.64 -11.52
N ILE A 17 4.19 -7.01 -10.26
CA ILE A 17 3.61 -8.24 -9.68
C ILE A 17 2.10 -8.12 -9.41
N LEU A 18 1.55 -6.90 -9.42
CA LEU A 18 0.12 -6.66 -9.20
C LEU A 18 -0.68 -7.18 -10.39
N VAL A 19 -1.67 -8.02 -10.09
CA VAL A 19 -2.54 -8.65 -11.08
C VAL A 19 -3.94 -8.07 -10.94
N THR A 20 -4.61 -7.88 -12.08
CA THR A 20 -5.98 -7.37 -12.14
C THR A 20 -6.90 -8.34 -12.87
N PHE A 21 -8.19 -8.24 -12.61
CA PHE A 21 -9.23 -8.93 -13.38
C PHE A 21 -10.35 -7.97 -13.79
N PRO A 22 -11.11 -8.26 -14.87
CA PRO A 22 -12.16 -7.36 -15.35
C PRO A 22 -13.27 -7.13 -14.32
N TYR A 23 -13.74 -5.89 -14.22
CA TYR A 23 -14.96 -5.56 -13.50
C TYR A 23 -16.17 -5.67 -14.44
N GLU A 24 -17.07 -6.61 -14.18
CA GLU A 24 -18.16 -6.97 -15.11
C GLU A 24 -19.32 -5.95 -15.15
N TYR A 25 -19.34 -4.96 -14.24
CA TYR A 25 -20.46 -4.02 -14.11
C TYR A 25 -20.01 -2.54 -14.27
N PRO A 26 -19.40 -2.14 -15.40
CA PRO A 26 -18.78 -0.82 -15.58
C PRO A 26 -19.74 0.37 -15.43
N HIS A 27 -21.06 0.16 -15.53
CA HIS A 27 -22.08 1.19 -15.34
C HIS A 27 -22.53 1.38 -13.89
N ARG A 28 -22.01 0.56 -12.95
CA ARG A 28 -22.36 0.63 -11.54
C ARG A 28 -21.13 1.01 -10.73
N LYS A 29 -21.23 2.08 -9.96
CA LYS A 29 -20.21 2.40 -8.97
C LYS A 29 -20.36 1.45 -7.79
N ILE A 30 -19.27 0.76 -7.45
CA ILE A 30 -19.13 0.00 -6.22
C ILE A 30 -17.90 0.53 -5.47
N THR A 31 -18.00 0.61 -4.15
CA THR A 31 -16.84 0.91 -3.30
C THR A 31 -16.27 -0.40 -2.80
N MET A 32 -15.04 -0.69 -3.19
CA MET A 32 -14.26 -1.81 -2.68
C MET A 32 -13.41 -1.35 -1.51
N GLU A 33 -13.33 -2.14 -0.46
CA GLU A 33 -12.43 -1.90 0.68
C GLU A 33 -11.67 -3.18 1.02
N HIS A 34 -10.35 -3.06 1.11
CA HIS A 34 -9.45 -4.13 1.50
C HIS A 34 -8.62 -3.64 2.67
N THR A 35 -8.66 -4.37 3.79
CA THR A 35 -7.92 -4.03 5.00
C THR A 35 -7.05 -5.20 5.41
N THR A 36 -5.80 -4.92 5.77
CA THR A 36 -4.88 -5.91 6.35
C THR A 36 -4.09 -5.31 7.50
N PRO A 37 -4.00 -6.00 8.66
CA PRO A 37 -3.11 -5.62 9.75
C PRO A 37 -1.69 -6.20 9.60
N GLU A 38 -1.41 -6.93 8.52
CA GLU A 38 -0.16 -7.68 8.33
C GLU A 38 0.97 -6.85 7.70
N PHE A 39 0.77 -5.55 7.48
CA PHE A 39 1.79 -4.71 6.82
C PHE A 39 2.95 -4.40 7.78
N THR A 40 4.16 -4.49 7.25
CA THR A 40 5.37 -4.06 7.96
C THR A 40 6.43 -3.52 6.99
N CYS A 41 7.19 -2.54 7.46
CA CYS A 41 8.36 -1.98 6.80
C CYS A 41 9.46 -1.68 7.84
N LEU A 42 10.59 -1.11 7.43
CA LEU A 42 11.66 -0.72 8.33
C LEU A 42 11.71 0.80 8.49
N CYS A 43 11.88 1.26 9.74
CA CYS A 43 12.14 2.67 10.02
C CYS A 43 13.49 3.08 9.39
N PRO A 44 13.55 4.16 8.56
CA PRO A 44 14.78 4.59 7.91
C PRO A 44 15.95 4.91 8.87
N PHE A 45 15.64 5.45 10.05
CA PHE A 45 16.65 5.84 11.03
C PHE A 45 17.13 4.67 11.89
N SER A 46 16.21 3.95 12.53
CA SER A 46 16.56 2.91 13.52
C SER A 46 16.78 1.54 12.90
N GLY A 47 16.25 1.29 11.69
CA GLY A 47 16.21 -0.04 11.08
C GLY A 47 15.28 -1.03 11.77
N LEU A 48 14.55 -0.62 12.81
CA LEU A 48 13.56 -1.45 13.49
C LEU A 48 12.27 -1.56 12.66
N PRO A 49 11.55 -2.69 12.76
CA PRO A 49 10.31 -2.88 12.03
C PRO A 49 9.22 -1.93 12.54
N ASP A 50 8.54 -1.29 11.61
CA ASP A 50 7.25 -0.62 11.79
C ASP A 50 6.13 -1.56 11.35
N PHE A 51 5.01 -1.50 12.05
CA PHE A 51 3.80 -2.27 11.74
C PHE A 51 2.64 -1.31 11.53
N ALA A 52 1.77 -1.62 10.58
CA ALA A 52 0.59 -0.81 10.31
C ALA A 52 -0.59 -1.66 9.88
N LYS A 53 -1.79 -1.14 10.14
CA LYS A 53 -2.99 -1.56 9.42
C LYS A 53 -3.11 -0.71 8.16
N ILE A 54 -3.14 -1.35 7.00
CA ILE A 54 -3.36 -0.70 5.72
C ILE A 54 -4.80 -0.93 5.29
N THR A 55 -5.50 0.14 4.95
CA THR A 55 -6.83 0.12 4.33
C THR A 55 -6.74 0.76 2.95
N ILE A 56 -7.12 0.02 1.92
CA ILE A 56 -7.22 0.46 0.54
C ILE A 56 -8.69 0.49 0.18
N ARG A 57 -9.21 1.68 -0.16
CA ARG A 57 -10.58 1.86 -0.62
C ARG A 57 -10.56 2.41 -2.04
N TYR A 58 -11.31 1.81 -2.96
CA TYR A 58 -11.34 2.31 -4.34
C TYR A 58 -12.69 2.05 -5.01
N ILE A 59 -12.96 2.85 -6.05
CA ILE A 59 -14.04 2.63 -7.00
C ILE A 59 -13.39 2.21 -8.33
N PRO A 60 -13.54 0.95 -8.79
CA PRO A 60 -12.96 0.51 -10.05
C PRO A 60 -13.59 1.24 -11.25
N ASP A 61 -12.79 1.44 -12.31
CA ASP A 61 -13.29 1.81 -13.64
C ASP A 61 -13.57 0.55 -14.46
N LYS A 62 -12.50 -0.17 -14.86
CA LYS A 62 -12.58 -1.35 -15.73
C LYS A 62 -12.11 -2.65 -15.08
N VAL A 63 -11.29 -2.56 -14.04
CA VAL A 63 -10.62 -3.71 -13.44
C VAL A 63 -10.63 -3.62 -11.92
N CYS A 64 -10.60 -4.79 -11.28
CA CYS A 64 -10.43 -4.96 -9.85
C CYS A 64 -9.06 -5.58 -9.55
N ILE A 65 -8.53 -5.31 -8.35
CA ILE A 65 -7.26 -5.88 -7.89
C ILE A 65 -7.43 -7.33 -7.45
N GLU A 66 -6.48 -8.20 -7.85
CA GLU A 66 -6.42 -9.58 -7.37
C GLU A 66 -5.71 -9.66 -6.01
N LEU A 67 -6.37 -10.27 -5.01
CA LEU A 67 -5.95 -10.18 -3.60
C LEU A 67 -4.64 -10.88 -3.29
N LYS A 68 -4.29 -11.99 -3.97
CA LYS A 68 -3.02 -12.69 -3.76
C LYS A 68 -1.85 -11.81 -4.18
N SER A 69 -1.92 -11.18 -5.36
CA SER A 69 -0.90 -10.26 -5.86
C SER A 69 -0.76 -9.04 -4.96
N LEU A 70 -1.88 -8.45 -4.50
CA LEU A 70 -1.88 -7.35 -3.54
C LEU A 70 -1.19 -7.74 -2.22
N LYS A 71 -1.47 -8.95 -1.71
CA LYS A 71 -0.80 -9.47 -0.51
C LYS A 71 0.72 -9.53 -0.70
N TYR A 72 1.20 -10.12 -1.80
CA TYR A 72 2.65 -10.22 -2.04
C TYR A 72 3.31 -8.85 -2.28
N TYR A 73 2.61 -7.93 -2.93
CA TYR A 73 3.04 -6.53 -3.06
C TYR A 73 3.22 -5.87 -1.69
N LEU A 74 2.22 -5.95 -0.80
CA LEU A 74 2.34 -5.39 0.56
C LEU A 74 3.43 -6.08 1.38
N LEU A 75 3.62 -7.40 1.24
CA LEU A 75 4.69 -8.14 1.92
C LEU A 75 6.10 -7.75 1.44
N SER A 76 6.25 -7.23 0.22
CA SER A 76 7.56 -6.82 -0.31
C SER A 76 8.19 -5.65 0.47
N TYR A 77 7.39 -4.89 1.23
CA TYR A 77 7.85 -3.79 2.08
C TYR A 77 8.63 -4.23 3.31
N ARG A 78 8.59 -5.52 3.69
CA ARG A 78 9.11 -6.02 4.98
C ARG A 78 10.57 -5.70 5.27
N GLN A 79 11.41 -5.61 4.25
CA GLN A 79 12.85 -5.29 4.37
C GLN A 79 13.20 -3.89 3.84
N VAL A 80 12.19 -3.07 3.55
CA VAL A 80 12.35 -1.76 2.92
C VAL A 80 12.34 -0.66 3.97
N LYS A 81 13.38 0.19 3.93
CA LYS A 81 13.47 1.41 4.74
C LYS A 81 12.64 2.52 4.10
N ILE A 82 11.53 2.89 4.73
CA ILE A 82 10.59 3.86 4.15
C ILE A 82 9.80 4.61 5.24
N PHE A 83 9.58 5.91 5.03
CA PHE A 83 8.78 6.75 5.92
C PHE A 83 7.28 6.45 5.80
N HIS A 84 6.51 6.68 6.87
CA HIS A 84 5.08 6.34 6.94
C HIS A 84 4.25 7.06 5.86
N GLU A 85 4.52 8.34 5.62
CA GLU A 85 3.91 9.15 4.58
C GLU A 85 4.29 8.69 3.16
N HIS A 86 5.52 8.19 2.99
CA HIS A 86 5.96 7.66 1.70
C HIS A 86 5.29 6.31 1.42
N VAL A 87 5.12 5.44 2.44
CA VAL A 87 4.37 4.17 2.28
C VAL A 87 3.00 4.40 1.67
N VAL A 88 2.19 5.31 2.24
CA VAL A 88 0.81 5.52 1.75
C VAL A 88 0.77 6.12 0.33
N ASN A 89 1.67 7.06 0.01
CA ASN A 89 1.74 7.66 -1.32
C ASN A 89 2.23 6.66 -2.36
N LYS A 90 3.25 5.86 -2.05
CA LYS A 90 3.77 4.87 -2.99
C LYS A 90 2.74 3.78 -3.31
N ILE A 91 2.04 3.26 -2.30
CA ILE A 91 0.94 2.31 -2.51
C ILE A 91 -0.16 2.94 -3.37
N LEU A 92 -0.54 4.20 -3.11
CA LEU A 92 -1.52 4.93 -3.91
C LEU A 92 -1.07 5.04 -5.37
N GLU A 93 0.15 5.51 -5.64
CA GLU A 93 0.69 5.70 -6.99
C GLU A 93 0.77 4.39 -7.77
N ASP A 94 1.30 3.33 -7.16
CA ASP A 94 1.41 2.01 -7.78
C ASP A 94 0.02 1.44 -8.13
N LEU A 95 -0.96 1.56 -7.21
CA LEU A 95 -2.32 1.09 -7.45
C LEU A 95 -3.08 1.94 -8.47
N VAL A 96 -2.89 3.26 -8.48
CA VAL A 96 -3.49 4.14 -9.50
C VAL A 96 -2.97 3.78 -10.89
N LYS A 97 -1.68 3.52 -11.03
CA LYS A 97 -1.06 3.10 -12.29
C LYS A 97 -1.62 1.78 -12.81
N VAL A 98 -1.89 0.82 -11.93
CA VAL A 98 -2.36 -0.52 -12.30
C VAL A 98 -3.88 -0.56 -12.51
N LEU A 99 -4.65 0.15 -11.69
CA LEU A 99 -6.12 0.05 -11.68
C LEU A 99 -6.81 1.12 -12.53
N ALA A 100 -6.16 2.26 -12.78
CA ALA A 100 -6.78 3.45 -13.35
C ALA A 100 -8.20 3.73 -12.77
N PRO A 101 -8.34 3.80 -11.43
CA PRO A 101 -9.64 3.81 -10.77
C PRO A 101 -10.36 5.15 -10.95
N ILE A 102 -11.64 5.21 -10.57
CA ILE A 102 -12.38 6.48 -10.51
C ILE A 102 -11.93 7.29 -9.28
N GLU A 103 -11.86 6.60 -8.14
CA GLU A 103 -11.42 7.13 -6.84
C GLU A 103 -10.58 6.06 -6.15
N LEU A 104 -9.51 6.47 -5.44
CA LEU A 104 -8.71 5.58 -4.61
C LEU A 104 -8.22 6.32 -3.37
N GLU A 105 -8.27 5.64 -2.23
CA GLU A 105 -7.77 6.11 -0.94
C GLU A 105 -6.93 5.01 -0.30
N VAL A 106 -5.76 5.39 0.22
CA VAL A 106 -4.89 4.52 1.03
C VAL A 106 -4.74 5.15 2.41
N ILE A 107 -5.10 4.40 3.43
CA ILE A 107 -4.94 4.78 4.84
C ILE A 107 -3.93 3.83 5.48
N GLY A 108 -2.91 4.40 6.12
CA GLY A 108 -1.98 3.68 6.98
C GLY A 108 -2.13 4.10 8.43
N GLU A 109 -2.53 3.16 9.29
CA GLU A 109 -2.59 3.34 10.74
C GLU A 109 -1.39 2.61 11.37
N PHE A 110 -0.32 3.36 11.65
CA PHE A 110 0.96 2.84 12.13
C PHE A 110 0.96 2.69 13.66
N ASN A 111 1.62 1.64 14.14
CA ASN A 111 1.79 1.41 15.56
C ASN A 111 2.61 2.52 16.23
N VAL A 112 2.40 2.65 17.55
CA VAL A 112 2.97 3.73 18.35
C VAL A 112 4.51 3.77 18.30
N ARG A 113 5.06 4.97 18.10
CA ARG A 113 6.49 5.27 18.21
C ARG A 113 6.68 6.47 19.12
N GLY A 114 7.50 6.33 20.17
CA GLY A 114 7.74 7.41 21.13
C GLY A 114 6.46 7.93 21.82
N GLY A 115 5.43 7.09 21.96
CA GLY A 115 4.13 7.49 22.51
C GLY A 115 3.18 8.19 21.52
N ILE A 116 3.55 8.30 20.24
CA ILE A 116 2.78 8.99 19.20
C ILE A 116 2.24 7.97 18.19
N TYR A 117 0.95 8.10 17.86
CA TYR A 117 0.31 7.35 16.77
C TYR A 117 0.37 8.15 15.48
N THR A 118 0.69 7.47 14.37
CA THR A 118 0.63 8.07 13.04
C THR A 118 -0.50 7.43 12.24
N LYS A 119 -1.42 8.27 11.78
CA LYS A 119 -2.42 7.90 10.76
C LYS A 119 -2.19 8.77 9.54
N ALA A 120 -1.76 8.16 8.44
CA ALA A 120 -1.54 8.82 7.17
C ALA A 120 -2.64 8.41 6.18
N CYS A 121 -3.09 9.36 5.35
CA CYS A 121 -4.10 9.12 4.32
C CYS A 121 -3.69 9.85 3.03
N ALA A 122 -3.70 9.13 1.92
CA ALA A 122 -3.46 9.65 0.58
C ALA A 122 -4.66 9.30 -0.32
N LYS A 123 -5.05 10.23 -1.19
CA LYS A 123 -6.24 10.10 -2.04
C LYS A 123 -5.93 10.45 -3.49
N TYR A 124 -6.65 9.80 -4.39
CA TYR A 124 -6.66 10.06 -5.82
C TYR A 124 -8.10 10.11 -6.31
N ARG A 125 -8.38 11.03 -7.23
CA ARG A 125 -9.62 11.08 -7.99
C ARG A 125 -9.32 11.39 -9.45
N LYS A 126 -9.97 10.66 -10.35
CA LYS A 126 -9.79 10.84 -11.79
C LYS A 126 -10.27 12.23 -12.23
N GLY A 127 -9.36 13.05 -12.76
CA GLY A 127 -9.65 14.39 -13.29
C GLY A 127 -9.48 15.54 -12.30
N GLU A 128 -9.06 15.26 -11.07
CA GLU A 128 -8.45 16.27 -10.17
C GLU A 128 -6.95 16.37 -10.44
#